data_AF-A0A841B1G2-F1
#
_entry.id   AF-A0A841B1G2-F1
#
_cell.length_a   1.000
_cell.length_b   1.000
_cell.length_c   1.000
_cell.angle_alpha   90.00
_cell.angle_beta   90.00
_cell.angle_gamma   90.00
#
_symmetry.space_group_name_H-M   'P 1'
#
loop_
_entity.id
_entity.type
_entity.pdbx_description
1 polymer ?
#
loop_
_entity_poly.entity_id
_entity_poly.type
_entity_poly.pdbx_seq_one_letter_code
_entity_poly.pdbx_strand_id
1 'polypeptide(L)'
;MKPKLLLVSLAGALFAVTACSGEAPPAPPTVTVTPTSAAPDTRTVAWLEGMCGAIYGFVKASNDHASRQGAGVEVTRPWLSDNLGVRAELAGKVVDELNALPASPIPGGDAAKKSLVDSYTTARDAAAEGKRKLDASQSQTALDAGLKALESAQKPLLETTDPFASVKLETPALVASIAAAKKCVPGGS
;
A
#
# COMPACT_ATOMS: atom_id res chain seq x y z
N MET A 1 23.65 -44.41 2.50
CA MET A 1 24.98 -44.68 1.92
C MET A 1 26.03 -43.93 2.74
N LYS A 2 27.12 -44.62 3.09
CA LYS A 2 28.23 -44.19 3.97
C LYS A 2 29.26 -43.32 3.21
N PRO A 3 30.08 -42.52 3.92
CA PRO A 3 30.87 -41.42 3.38
C PRO A 3 32.20 -41.87 2.77
N LYS A 4 32.86 -41.00 1.98
CA LYS A 4 34.26 -41.16 1.59
C LYS A 4 35.05 -39.87 1.82
N LEU A 5 35.91 -39.94 2.84
CA LEU A 5 37.11 -39.13 3.00
C LEU A 5 38.14 -39.52 1.92
N LEU A 6 38.87 -38.53 1.41
CA LEU A 6 40.25 -38.73 0.94
C LEU A 6 41.11 -37.53 1.36
N LEU A 7 42.01 -37.81 2.31
CA LEU A 7 43.22 -37.05 2.63
C LEU A 7 44.31 -37.41 1.63
N VAL A 8 45.09 -36.44 1.17
CA VAL A 8 46.45 -36.64 0.65
C VAL A 8 47.37 -35.60 1.29
N SER A 9 48.41 -36.11 1.93
CA SER A 9 49.49 -35.39 2.61
C SER A 9 50.76 -35.33 1.74
N LEU A 10 51.64 -34.36 2.04
CA LEU A 10 53.12 -34.27 1.94
C LEU A 10 53.55 -32.92 1.30
N ALA A 11 54.19 -31.98 2.00
CA ALA A 11 55.53 -31.94 2.61
C ALA A 11 56.60 -31.25 1.72
N GLY A 12 57.12 -30.12 2.21
CA GLY A 12 58.54 -29.75 2.09
C GLY A 12 58.94 -28.63 1.11
N ALA A 13 59.39 -27.48 1.65
CA ALA A 13 60.69 -26.84 1.32
C ALA A 13 60.89 -25.55 2.14
N LEU A 14 62.02 -25.49 2.87
CA LEU A 14 62.55 -24.30 3.56
C LEU A 14 63.05 -23.27 2.53
N PHE A 15 62.91 -21.97 2.82
CA PHE A 15 63.99 -20.97 2.60
C PHE A 15 63.87 -19.82 3.61
N ALA A 16 65.02 -19.48 4.20
CA ALA A 16 65.21 -18.40 5.16
C ALA A 16 65.02 -17.02 4.52
N VAL A 17 64.49 -16.06 5.29
CA VAL A 17 64.65 -14.64 5.01
C VAL A 17 65.00 -13.87 6.28
N THR A 18 66.03 -13.08 6.09
CA THR A 18 66.75 -12.18 6.99
C THR A 18 65.87 -11.10 7.60
N ALA A 19 66.25 -10.68 8.81
CA ALA A 19 65.80 -9.45 9.43
C ALA A 19 65.99 -8.24 8.50
N CYS A 20 64.95 -7.42 8.35
CA CYS A 20 65.07 -6.04 7.94
C CYS A 20 64.17 -5.21 8.86
N SER A 21 64.81 -4.39 9.70
CA SER A 21 64.13 -3.30 10.39
C SER A 21 63.64 -2.32 9.32
N GLY A 22 62.34 -2.29 9.09
CA GLY A 22 61.67 -1.31 8.25
C GLY A 22 60.41 -0.86 8.95
N GLU A 23 60.32 0.43 9.25
CA GLU A 23 59.14 1.11 9.77
C GLU A 23 57.89 0.67 8.98
N ALA A 24 56.87 0.21 9.69
CA ALA A 24 55.62 -0.23 9.06
C ALA A 24 54.95 0.95 8.35
N PRO A 25 54.50 0.79 7.08
CA PRO A 25 53.68 1.80 6.42
C PRO A 25 52.42 2.06 7.26
N PRO A 26 51.97 3.33 7.40
CA PRO A 26 50.77 3.62 8.16
C PRO A 26 49.59 2.83 7.59
N ALA A 27 48.88 2.13 8.48
CA ALA A 27 47.69 1.37 8.11
C ALA A 27 46.68 2.29 7.40
N PRO A 28 46.01 1.81 6.33
CA PRO A 28 44.98 2.59 5.67
C PRO A 28 43.89 2.96 6.70
N PRO A 29 43.37 4.20 6.67
CA PRO A 29 42.35 4.62 7.62
C PRO A 29 41.15 3.68 7.51
N THR A 30 40.83 3.03 8.62
CA THR A 30 39.61 2.22 8.74
C THR A 30 38.44 3.20 8.74
N VAL A 31 37.78 3.36 7.59
CA VAL A 31 36.53 4.10 7.51
C VAL A 31 35.47 3.28 8.25
N THR A 32 35.21 3.66 9.50
CA THR A 32 34.05 3.15 10.24
C THR A 32 32.83 3.78 9.60
N VAL A 33 32.22 3.08 8.64
CA VAL A 33 30.88 3.42 8.16
C VAL A 33 29.94 3.12 9.31
N THR A 34 29.61 4.14 10.09
CA THR A 34 28.49 4.07 11.02
C THR A 34 27.24 3.95 10.15
N PRO A 35 26.43 2.88 10.26
CA PRO A 35 25.14 2.86 9.59
C PRO A 35 24.30 3.97 10.21
N THR A 36 24.18 5.10 9.53
CA THR A 36 23.19 6.12 9.86
C THR A 36 21.83 5.50 9.59
N SER A 37 21.17 4.97 10.61
CA SER A 37 19.72 4.74 10.56
C SER A 37 19.07 6.08 10.27
N ALA A 38 18.61 6.27 9.03
CA ALA A 38 17.87 7.46 8.66
C ALA A 38 16.60 7.51 9.52
N ALA A 39 16.46 8.56 10.32
CA ALA A 39 15.25 8.79 11.10
C ALA A 39 14.06 9.03 10.15
N PRO A 40 12.84 8.61 10.53
CA PRO A 40 11.65 8.89 9.74
C PRO A 40 11.38 10.39 9.69
N ASP A 41 10.97 10.89 8.52
CA ASP A 41 10.54 12.28 8.36
C ASP A 41 9.08 12.42 8.80
N THR A 42 8.81 13.27 9.79
CA THR A 42 7.48 13.37 10.43
C THR A 42 6.39 13.83 9.45
N ARG A 43 6.74 14.68 8.47
CA ARG A 43 5.79 15.15 7.45
C ARG A 43 5.42 14.01 6.50
N THR A 44 6.40 13.21 6.11
CA THR A 44 6.22 12.02 5.27
C THR A 44 5.40 10.97 5.99
N VAL A 45 5.68 10.71 7.27
CA VAL A 45 4.87 9.82 8.11
C VAL A 45 3.41 10.31 8.16
N ALA A 46 3.17 11.58 8.49
CA ALA A 46 1.82 12.12 8.58
C ALA A 46 1.04 12.04 7.26
N TRP A 47 1.73 12.27 6.13
CA TRP A 47 1.12 12.15 4.81
C TRP A 47 0.74 10.69 4.48
N LEU A 48 1.64 9.74 4.76
CA LEU A 48 1.39 8.31 4.57
C LEU A 48 0.27 7.80 5.49
N GLU A 49 0.25 8.22 6.75
CA GLU A 49 -0.81 7.91 7.71
C GLU A 49 -2.19 8.39 7.22
N GLY A 50 -2.24 9.59 6.63
CA GLY A 50 -3.47 10.12 6.04
C GLY A 50 -3.93 9.31 4.83
N MET A 51 -3.02 9.02 3.90
CA MET A 51 -3.32 8.26 2.68
C MET A 51 -3.77 6.82 2.99
N CYS A 52 -2.96 6.07 3.75
CA CYS A 52 -3.28 4.71 4.14
C CYS A 52 -4.51 4.65 5.05
N GLY A 53 -4.69 5.63 5.92
CA GLY A 53 -5.86 5.76 6.78
C GLY A 53 -7.17 5.84 6.02
N ALA A 54 -7.21 6.63 4.94
CA ALA A 54 -8.40 6.75 4.11
C ALA A 54 -8.76 5.41 3.42
N ILE A 55 -7.75 4.77 2.81
CA ILE A 55 -7.93 3.49 2.09
C ILE A 55 -8.34 2.38 3.07
N TYR A 56 -7.60 2.22 4.18
CA TYR A 56 -7.90 1.19 5.17
C TYR A 56 -9.26 1.44 5.85
N GLY A 57 -9.59 2.69 6.14
CA GLY A 57 -10.89 3.09 6.66
C GLY A 57 -12.04 2.63 5.76
N PHE A 58 -11.89 2.81 4.43
CA PHE A 58 -12.83 2.29 3.45
C PHE A 58 -12.93 0.77 3.45
N VAL A 59 -11.80 0.06 3.43
CA VAL A 59 -11.78 -1.41 3.43
C VAL A 59 -12.46 -1.95 4.69
N LYS A 60 -12.12 -1.40 5.86
CA LYS A 60 -12.72 -1.77 7.14
C LYS A 60 -14.23 -1.52 7.12
N ALA A 61 -14.67 -0.32 6.78
CA ALA A 61 -16.09 0.02 6.76
C ALA A 61 -16.88 -0.81 5.73
N SER A 62 -16.29 -1.09 4.57
CA SER A 62 -16.89 -1.95 3.55
C SER A 62 -17.05 -3.39 4.03
N ASN A 63 -16.03 -3.94 4.70
CA ASN A 63 -16.08 -5.28 5.29
C ASN A 63 -17.06 -5.36 6.45
N ASP A 64 -17.08 -4.35 7.31
CA ASP A 64 -18.03 -4.24 8.43
C ASP A 64 -19.47 -4.20 7.89
N HIS A 65 -19.73 -3.45 6.82
CA HIS A 65 -21.03 -3.44 6.14
C HIS A 65 -21.39 -4.81 5.54
N ALA A 66 -20.46 -5.43 4.81
CA ALA A 66 -20.68 -6.75 4.21
C ALA A 66 -20.96 -7.84 5.26
N SER A 67 -20.24 -7.83 6.38
CA SER A 67 -20.41 -8.81 7.45
C SER A 67 -21.80 -8.77 8.10
N ARG A 68 -22.41 -7.59 8.19
CA ARG A 68 -23.77 -7.39 8.74
C ARG A 68 -24.87 -7.93 7.85
N GLN A 69 -24.60 -8.07 6.55
CA GLN A 69 -25.57 -8.64 5.62
C GLN A 69 -25.62 -10.16 5.77
N GLY A 70 -24.48 -10.81 6.04
CA GLY A 70 -24.41 -12.27 6.13
C GLY A 70 -24.38 -12.95 4.76
N ALA A 71 -24.02 -14.24 4.74
CA ALA A 71 -23.96 -15.01 3.50
C ALA A 71 -25.37 -15.41 3.03
N GLY A 72 -25.58 -15.45 1.71
CA GLY A 72 -26.83 -15.93 1.12
C GLY A 72 -27.99 -14.92 1.17
N VAL A 73 -27.73 -13.64 1.43
CA VAL A 73 -28.76 -12.60 1.36
C VAL A 73 -29.35 -12.51 -0.03
N GLU A 74 -30.67 -12.55 -0.08
CA GLU A 74 -31.41 -12.28 -1.31
C GLU A 74 -31.21 -10.82 -1.72
N VAL A 75 -30.79 -10.62 -2.97
CA VAL A 75 -30.60 -9.29 -3.54
C VAL A 75 -31.97 -8.71 -3.89
N THR A 76 -32.57 -8.04 -2.91
CA THR A 76 -33.81 -7.29 -3.10
C THR A 76 -33.53 -5.86 -3.58
N ARG A 77 -34.54 -5.19 -4.15
CA ARG A 77 -34.41 -3.79 -4.56
C ARG A 77 -34.05 -2.84 -3.40
N PRO A 78 -34.70 -2.91 -2.21
CA PRO A 78 -34.28 -2.10 -1.07
C PRO A 78 -32.84 -2.38 -0.67
N TRP A 79 -32.46 -3.66 -0.59
CA TRP A 79 -31.08 -4.05 -0.31
C TRP A 79 -30.09 -3.44 -1.30
N LEU A 80 -30.40 -3.46 -2.59
CA LEU A 80 -29.53 -2.93 -3.64
C LEU A 80 -29.42 -1.41 -3.55
N SER A 81 -30.54 -0.73 -3.31
CA SER A 81 -30.59 0.71 -3.12
C SER A 81 -29.73 1.16 -1.93
N ASP A 82 -29.84 0.46 -0.80
CA ASP A 82 -29.04 0.72 0.39
C ASP A 82 -27.56 0.44 0.14
N ASN A 83 -27.24 -0.66 -0.53
CA ASN A 83 -25.85 -1.01 -0.84
C ASN A 83 -25.17 0.00 -1.78
N LEU A 84 -25.90 0.48 -2.80
CA LEU A 84 -25.40 1.53 -3.68
C LEU A 84 -25.20 2.85 -2.91
N GLY A 85 -26.12 3.17 -1.98
CA GLY A 85 -25.99 4.32 -1.10
C GLY A 85 -24.75 4.27 -0.21
N VAL A 86 -24.57 3.17 0.52
CA VAL A 86 -23.40 2.98 1.41
C VAL A 86 -22.09 3.03 0.62
N ARG A 87 -22.04 2.44 -0.58
CA ARG A 87 -20.82 2.49 -1.42
C ARG A 87 -20.52 3.89 -1.90
N ALA A 88 -21.52 4.66 -2.31
CA ALA A 88 -21.35 6.06 -2.67
C ALA A 88 -20.79 6.86 -1.48
N GLU A 89 -21.37 6.70 -0.29
CA GLU A 89 -20.92 7.41 0.91
C GLU A 89 -19.47 7.05 1.29
N LEU A 90 -19.15 5.76 1.37
CA LEU A 90 -17.81 5.30 1.74
C LEU A 90 -16.75 5.75 0.73
N ALA A 91 -17.03 5.65 -0.57
CA ALA A 91 -16.09 6.12 -1.60
C ALA A 91 -15.95 7.65 -1.57
N GLY A 92 -17.04 8.38 -1.34
CA GLY A 92 -17.02 9.84 -1.16
C GLY A 92 -16.15 10.28 0.02
N LYS A 93 -16.26 9.59 1.15
CA LYS A 93 -15.41 9.85 2.31
C LYS A 93 -13.92 9.72 2.01
N VAL A 94 -13.52 8.71 1.23
CA VAL A 94 -12.11 8.57 0.81
C VAL A 94 -11.67 9.74 -0.06
N VAL A 95 -12.51 10.18 -1.00
CA VAL A 95 -12.22 11.35 -1.84
C VAL A 95 -11.98 12.59 -0.97
N ASP A 96 -12.83 12.82 0.03
CA ASP A 96 -12.70 13.96 0.93
C ASP A 96 -11.44 13.88 1.78
N GLU A 97 -11.16 12.72 2.39
CA GLU A 97 -9.98 12.47 3.22
C GLU A 97 -8.67 12.61 2.42
N LEU A 98 -8.63 12.09 1.18
CA LEU A 98 -7.47 12.24 0.31
C LEU A 98 -7.27 13.69 -0.16
N ASN A 99 -8.35 14.41 -0.51
CA ASN A 99 -8.25 15.81 -0.92
C ASN A 99 -7.85 16.73 0.24
N ALA A 100 -8.14 16.35 1.49
CA ALA A 100 -7.68 17.06 2.67
C ALA A 100 -6.17 16.92 2.93
N LEU A 101 -5.49 15.96 2.29
CA LEU A 101 -4.04 15.80 2.44
C LEU A 101 -3.28 16.97 1.80
N PRO A 102 -2.24 17.49 2.47
CA PRO A 102 -1.38 18.50 1.88
C PRO A 102 -0.63 17.95 0.65
N ALA A 103 0.10 18.82 -0.03
CA ALA A 103 1.02 18.41 -1.09
C ALA A 103 2.00 17.34 -0.56
N SER A 104 2.23 16.31 -1.37
CA SER A 104 3.06 15.17 -1.02
C SER A 104 4.51 15.60 -0.77
N PRO A 105 5.12 15.20 0.36
CA PRO A 105 6.57 15.33 0.56
C PRO A 105 7.36 14.27 -0.23
N ILE A 106 6.67 13.27 -0.80
CA ILE A 106 7.26 12.16 -1.54
C ILE A 106 7.19 12.44 -3.05
N PRO A 107 8.31 12.33 -3.80
CA PRO A 107 8.28 12.39 -5.26
C PRO A 107 7.28 11.39 -5.85
N GLY A 108 6.38 11.88 -6.71
CA GLY A 108 5.31 11.08 -7.31
C GLY A 108 4.06 10.89 -6.42
N GLY A 109 4.12 11.24 -5.13
CA GLY A 109 3.00 11.00 -4.21
C GLY A 109 1.73 11.80 -4.53
N ASP A 110 1.83 13.01 -5.10
CA ASP A 110 0.64 13.74 -5.56
C ASP A 110 -0.02 13.10 -6.78
N ALA A 111 0.76 12.45 -7.65
CA ALA A 111 0.22 11.68 -8.78
C ALA A 111 -0.50 10.41 -8.27
N ALA A 112 0.11 9.72 -7.30
CA ALA A 112 -0.52 8.60 -6.60
C ALA A 112 -1.84 9.01 -5.91
N LYS A 113 -1.83 10.13 -5.17
CA LYS A 113 -3.02 10.70 -4.53
C LYS A 113 -4.11 10.99 -5.56
N LYS A 114 -3.76 11.65 -6.67
CA LYS A 114 -4.70 11.94 -7.74
C LYS A 114 -5.31 10.68 -8.35
N SER A 115 -4.49 9.66 -8.63
CA SER A 115 -4.98 8.40 -9.19
C SER A 115 -6.03 7.74 -8.28
N LEU A 116 -5.79 7.75 -6.96
CA LEU A 116 -6.77 7.24 -6.00
C LEU A 116 -8.04 8.09 -5.95
N VAL A 117 -7.90 9.41 -5.89
CA VAL A 117 -9.06 10.33 -5.91
C VAL A 117 -9.92 10.07 -7.15
N ASP A 118 -9.31 9.91 -8.32
CA ASP A 118 -10.02 9.65 -9.57
C ASP A 118 -10.75 8.28 -9.53
N SER A 119 -10.10 7.21 -9.03
CA SER A 119 -10.71 5.88 -8.86
C SER A 119 -11.88 5.89 -7.89
N TYR A 120 -11.73 6.50 -6.72
CA TYR A 120 -12.80 6.58 -5.71
C TYR A 120 -13.93 7.52 -6.15
N THR A 121 -13.63 8.59 -6.89
CA THR A 121 -14.66 9.44 -7.51
C THR A 121 -15.50 8.65 -8.50
N THR A 122 -14.84 7.89 -9.40
CA THR A 122 -15.53 7.04 -10.38
C THR A 122 -16.43 6.01 -9.69
N ALA A 123 -15.92 5.36 -8.64
CA ALA A 123 -16.68 4.41 -7.85
C ALA A 123 -17.90 5.03 -7.16
N ARG A 124 -17.71 6.19 -6.51
CA ARG A 124 -18.77 6.98 -5.86
C ARG A 124 -19.87 7.33 -6.84
N ASP A 125 -19.49 7.91 -7.97
CA ASP A 125 -20.43 8.44 -8.94
C ASP A 125 -21.24 7.32 -9.60
N ALA A 126 -20.59 6.19 -9.92
CA ALA A 126 -21.29 5.00 -10.43
C ALA A 126 -22.32 4.47 -9.42
N ALA A 127 -21.98 4.39 -8.14
CA ALA A 127 -22.89 3.93 -7.09
C ALA A 127 -24.07 4.90 -6.88
N ALA A 128 -23.80 6.20 -6.78
CA ALA A 128 -24.81 7.23 -6.60
C ALA A 128 -25.79 7.31 -7.79
N GLU A 129 -25.25 7.23 -9.02
CA GLU A 129 -26.01 7.18 -10.25
C GLU A 129 -26.90 5.93 -10.31
N GLY A 130 -26.33 4.78 -9.97
CA GLY A 130 -27.04 3.50 -9.90
C GLY A 130 -28.22 3.57 -8.94
N LYS A 131 -27.98 4.06 -7.71
CA LYS A 131 -29.03 4.25 -6.71
C LYS A 131 -30.13 5.15 -7.25
N ARG A 132 -29.78 6.31 -7.81
CA ARG A 132 -30.77 7.27 -8.32
C ARG A 132 -31.65 6.65 -9.40
N LYS A 133 -31.06 5.92 -10.35
CA LYS A 133 -31.81 5.22 -11.42
C LYS A 133 -32.68 4.10 -10.89
N LEU A 134 -32.17 3.32 -9.94
CA LEU A 134 -32.90 2.23 -9.29
C LEU A 134 -34.13 2.77 -8.52
N ASP A 135 -33.96 3.86 -7.78
CA ASP A 135 -35.01 4.46 -6.96
C ASP A 135 -36.08 5.16 -7.81
N ALA A 136 -35.72 5.63 -9.01
CA ALA A 136 -36.62 6.32 -9.92
C ALA A 136 -37.57 5.39 -10.70
N SER A 137 -37.37 4.07 -10.70
CA SER A 137 -38.18 3.14 -11.50
C SER A 137 -38.27 1.74 -10.89
N GLN A 138 -39.48 1.17 -10.85
CA GLN A 138 -39.73 -0.21 -10.40
C GLN A 138 -39.50 -1.27 -11.49
N SER A 139 -39.07 -0.87 -12.69
CA SER A 139 -38.85 -1.82 -13.81
C SER A 139 -37.71 -2.81 -13.54
N GLN A 140 -37.78 -3.99 -14.16
CA GLN A 140 -36.69 -4.96 -14.15
C GLN A 140 -35.40 -4.36 -14.73
N THR A 141 -35.51 -3.55 -15.80
CA THR A 141 -34.36 -2.85 -16.39
C THR A 141 -33.65 -1.94 -15.41
N ALA A 142 -34.37 -1.25 -14.52
CA ALA A 142 -33.77 -0.43 -13.47
C ALA A 142 -33.07 -1.29 -12.41
N LEU A 143 -33.60 -2.47 -12.09
CA LEU A 143 -32.96 -3.43 -11.20
C LEU A 143 -31.64 -3.94 -11.80
N ASP A 144 -31.65 -4.36 -13.07
CA ASP A 144 -30.46 -4.82 -13.80
C ASP A 144 -29.40 -3.72 -13.91
N ALA A 145 -29.82 -2.47 -14.17
CA ALA A 145 -28.94 -1.32 -14.19
C ALA A 145 -28.31 -1.03 -12.81
N GLY A 146 -29.07 -1.20 -11.72
CA GLY A 146 -28.56 -1.09 -10.36
C GLY A 146 -27.50 -2.14 -10.04
N LEU A 147 -27.70 -3.39 -10.47
CA LEU A 147 -26.72 -4.48 -10.31
C LEU A 147 -25.43 -4.17 -11.09
N LYS A 148 -25.56 -3.70 -12.33
CA LYS A 148 -24.40 -3.28 -13.13
C LYS A 148 -23.68 -2.08 -12.52
N ALA A 149 -24.42 -1.15 -11.90
CA ALA A 149 -23.82 -0.02 -11.21
C ALA A 149 -23.03 -0.46 -9.98
N LEU A 150 -23.50 -1.49 -9.27
CA LEU A 150 -22.78 -2.09 -8.14
C LEU A 150 -21.42 -2.66 -8.57
N GLU A 151 -21.38 -3.38 -9.70
CA GLU A 151 -20.13 -3.87 -10.31
C GLU A 151 -19.23 -2.69 -10.74
N SER A 152 -19.81 -1.69 -11.38
CA SER A 152 -19.10 -0.49 -11.87
C SER A 152 -18.51 0.34 -10.72
N ALA A 153 -19.13 0.32 -9.55
CA ALA A 153 -18.60 0.98 -8.35
C ALA A 153 -17.42 0.21 -7.72
N GLN A 154 -17.34 -1.10 -7.93
CA GLN A 154 -16.26 -1.93 -7.38
C GLN A 154 -15.05 -1.99 -8.31
N LYS A 155 -15.28 -2.12 -9.62
CA LYS A 155 -14.24 -2.37 -10.63
C LYS A 155 -13.06 -1.40 -10.55
N PRO A 156 -13.23 -0.06 -10.48
CA PRO A 156 -12.11 0.87 -10.37
C PRO A 156 -11.24 0.64 -9.14
N LEU A 157 -11.82 0.18 -8.04
CA LEU A 157 -11.11 -0.04 -6.77
C LEU A 157 -10.37 -1.37 -6.75
N LEU A 158 -10.87 -2.38 -7.48
CA LEU A 158 -10.22 -3.68 -7.63
C LEU A 158 -9.11 -3.66 -8.70
N GLU A 159 -9.29 -2.84 -9.72
CA GLU A 159 -8.36 -2.69 -10.84
C GLU A 159 -7.35 -1.55 -10.64
N THR A 160 -7.43 -0.83 -9.51
CA THR A 160 -6.37 0.10 -9.11
C THR A 160 -5.09 -0.69 -8.89
N THR A 161 -4.21 -0.68 -9.89
CA THR A 161 -2.82 -1.15 -9.79
C THR A 161 -2.12 -0.39 -8.68
N ASP A 162 -1.10 -1.02 -8.06
CA ASP A 162 -0.33 -0.48 -6.93
C ASP A 162 -0.26 1.05 -6.96
N PRO A 163 -0.98 1.76 -6.06
CA PRO A 163 -1.09 3.21 -6.11
C PRO A 163 0.28 3.89 -5.89
N PHE A 164 1.26 3.14 -5.39
CA PHE A 164 2.63 3.59 -5.19
C PHE A 164 3.58 3.20 -6.33
N ALA A 165 3.09 2.65 -7.46
CA ALA A 165 3.95 2.30 -8.59
C ALA A 165 4.72 3.50 -9.17
N SER A 166 4.18 4.72 -9.01
CA SER A 166 4.84 5.98 -9.40
C SER A 166 5.73 6.57 -8.31
N VAL A 167 5.70 6.01 -7.10
CA VAL A 167 6.48 6.45 -5.96
C VAL A 167 7.83 5.74 -5.97
N LYS A 168 8.90 6.51 -6.07
CA LYS A 168 10.27 5.97 -5.98
C LYS A 168 10.61 5.64 -4.53
N LEU A 169 10.41 4.38 -4.15
CA LEU A 169 10.74 3.82 -2.84
C LEU A 169 12.25 3.54 -2.72
N GLU A 170 13.09 4.56 -2.86
CA GLU A 170 14.54 4.35 -3.03
C GLU A 170 15.40 4.92 -1.89
N THR A 171 14.83 5.72 -0.98
CA THR A 171 15.61 6.33 0.11
C THR A 171 15.41 5.60 1.44
N PRO A 172 16.48 5.40 2.25
CA PRO A 172 16.35 4.84 3.60
C PRO A 172 15.38 5.62 4.50
N ALA A 173 15.32 6.94 4.34
CA ALA A 173 14.40 7.81 5.09
C ALA A 173 12.93 7.56 4.72
N LEU A 174 12.62 7.31 3.44
CA LEU A 174 11.28 6.96 3.00
C LEU A 174 10.86 5.58 3.51
N VAL A 175 11.75 4.59 3.47
CA VAL A 175 11.50 3.26 4.06
C VAL A 175 11.23 3.37 5.56
N ALA A 176 12.03 4.14 6.30
CA ALA A 176 11.80 4.39 7.72
C ALA A 176 10.46 5.09 7.98
N SER A 177 10.08 6.04 7.12
CA SER A 177 8.79 6.76 7.23
C SER A 177 7.60 5.84 6.95
N ILE A 178 7.70 4.93 5.98
CA ILE A 178 6.68 3.91 5.71
C ILE A 178 6.53 2.96 6.90
N ALA A 179 7.64 2.49 7.47
CA ALA A 179 7.61 1.63 8.66
C ALA A 179 7.02 2.33 9.89
N ALA A 180 7.20 3.65 10.00
CA ALA A 180 6.66 4.46 11.09
C ALA A 180 5.16 4.83 10.89
N ALA A 181 4.64 4.77 9.66
CA ALA A 181 3.24 5.05 9.35
C ALA A 181 2.37 3.83 9.70
N LYS A 182 1.83 3.79 10.92
CA LYS A 182 1.09 2.67 11.50
C LYS A 182 -0.14 2.29 10.70
N LYS A 183 -0.86 3.26 10.11
CA LYS A 183 -2.03 2.97 9.26
C LYS A 183 -1.67 2.34 7.91
N CYS A 184 -0.39 2.33 7.52
CA CYS A 184 0.08 1.63 6.32
C CYS A 184 0.48 0.17 6.58
N VAL A 185 0.51 -0.27 7.85
CA VAL A 185 0.90 -1.63 8.22
C VAL A 185 -0.36 -2.46 8.53
N PRO A 186 -0.49 -3.70 7.98
CA PRO A 186 -1.57 -4.59 8.34
C PRO A 186 -1.59 -4.84 9.86
N GLY A 187 -2.64 -4.38 10.55
CA GLY A 187 -2.82 -4.56 12.00
C GLY A 187 -2.40 -3.38 12.88
N GLY A 188 -1.96 -2.26 12.32
CA GLY A 188 -1.56 -1.05 13.07
C GLY A 188 -2.70 -0.09 13.47
N SER A 189 -3.91 -0.61 13.68
CA SER A 189 -5.09 0.16 14.14
C SER A 189 -5.31 0.00 15.64
#